data_AF-H3SEB8-F1
#
_entry.id   AF-H3SEB8-F1
#
_cell.length_a   1.000
_cell.length_b   1.000
_cell.length_c   1.000
_cell.angle_alpha   90.00
_cell.angle_beta   90.00
_cell.angle_gamma   90.00
#
_symmetry.space_group_name_H-M   'P 1'
#
loop_
_entity.id
_entity.type
_entity.pdbx_description
1 polymer ?
#
loop_
_entity_poly.entity_id
_entity_poly.type
_entity_poly.pdbx_seq_one_letter_code
_entity_poly.pdbx_strand_id
1 'polypeptide(L)'
;MSIQKRPWRQALVYLLQSVTMFAWSLFILSLFWQEKVQYYIAPRMEIWVQWGTAALYVLAAFQLYRALILFFSPEDGDGHADCGCAHHPGGFRIGRQAGWCLVFVLPLAAAVLLPVSSLGSAMAEKKGVQYSIAQERTGGPERDPMPGTEGRSSGTRADGTSASELPLVMVDSPGALRQEAGEPEATDEAAEQEEEKLWDGRFPYDRYTLIYAKHAAKLVQEKEIEIPEKLFIETITTLDLYKEQFQGKTVTLRGFVHRGEGMGRNRFAVVRFALECCAADAFPYGIMTEVPDAARFADDSWIEVTGTLSKLKLDEDTEVMKLEADNAGIRLIEAPQDPYVYMNPDFYFDKK
;
A
#
# COMPACT_ATOMS: atom_id res chain seq x y z
N MET A 1 -33.32 2.01 -51.44
CA MET A 1 -33.40 2.94 -50.29
C MET A 1 -32.42 2.50 -49.22
N SER A 2 -31.15 2.89 -49.38
CA SER A 2 -30.12 2.72 -48.35
C SER A 2 -30.37 3.77 -47.27
N ILE A 3 -30.63 3.31 -46.05
CA ILE A 3 -30.80 4.15 -44.88
C ILE A 3 -29.49 4.91 -44.66
N GLN A 4 -29.51 6.18 -45.05
CA GLN A 4 -28.53 7.22 -44.84
C GLN A 4 -27.99 7.12 -43.40
N LYS A 5 -26.67 6.96 -43.25
CA LYS A 5 -25.99 6.92 -41.95
C LYS A 5 -26.21 8.28 -41.28
N ARG A 6 -27.20 8.37 -40.39
CA ARG A 6 -27.57 9.64 -39.77
C ARG A 6 -26.46 10.15 -38.82
N PRO A 7 -25.88 11.35 -39.04
CA PRO A 7 -24.75 11.87 -38.28
C PRO A 7 -25.04 12.07 -36.79
N TRP A 8 -26.30 12.34 -36.42
CA TRP A 8 -26.72 12.54 -35.02
C TRP A 8 -26.47 11.32 -34.11
N ARG A 9 -26.46 10.09 -34.67
CA ARG A 9 -26.18 8.88 -33.86
C ARG A 9 -24.73 8.84 -33.42
N GLN A 10 -23.81 9.33 -34.23
CA GLN A 10 -22.39 9.42 -33.88
C GLN A 10 -22.14 10.56 -32.90
N ALA A 11 -22.80 11.71 -33.10
CA ALA A 11 -22.77 12.82 -32.14
C ALA A 11 -23.25 12.39 -30.75
N LEU A 12 -24.33 11.60 -30.67
CA LEU A 12 -24.88 11.10 -29.41
C LEU A 12 -23.91 10.15 -28.68
N VAL A 13 -23.14 9.34 -29.41
CA VAL A 13 -22.10 8.49 -28.79
C VAL A 13 -20.99 9.34 -28.20
N TYR A 14 -20.46 10.32 -28.96
CA TYR A 14 -19.40 11.19 -28.45
C TYR A 14 -19.86 12.03 -27.25
N LEU A 15 -21.12 12.47 -27.25
CA LEU A 15 -21.73 13.16 -26.11
C LEU A 15 -21.80 12.25 -24.89
N LEU A 16 -22.28 11.01 -25.05
CA LEU A 16 -22.37 10.04 -23.95
C LEU A 16 -21.00 9.64 -23.39
N GLN A 17 -20.00 9.46 -24.26
CA GLN A 17 -18.61 9.23 -23.86
C GLN A 17 -18.05 10.42 -23.08
N SER A 18 -18.24 11.64 -23.59
CA SER A 18 -17.80 12.87 -22.92
C SER A 18 -18.43 13.03 -21.53
N VAL A 19 -19.75 12.84 -21.41
CA VAL A 19 -20.47 12.91 -20.13
C VAL A 19 -19.90 11.90 -19.12
N THR A 20 -19.62 10.68 -19.57
CA THR A 20 -19.05 9.64 -18.70
C THR A 20 -17.65 10.04 -18.21
N MET A 21 -16.78 10.55 -19.09
CA MET A 21 -15.43 10.97 -18.72
C MET A 21 -15.43 12.21 -17.82
N PHE A 22 -16.32 13.18 -18.08
CA PHE A 22 -16.52 14.31 -17.18
C PHE A 22 -17.01 13.86 -15.82
N ALA A 23 -17.94 12.90 -15.75
CA ALA A 23 -18.45 12.41 -14.47
C ALA A 23 -17.35 11.72 -13.63
N TRP A 24 -16.49 10.90 -14.25
CA TRP A 24 -15.30 10.34 -13.59
C TRP A 24 -14.29 11.41 -13.16
N SER A 25 -14.01 12.38 -14.02
CA SER A 25 -13.07 13.46 -13.72
C SER A 25 -13.57 14.33 -12.55
N LEU A 26 -14.85 14.72 -12.55
CA LEU A 26 -15.48 15.48 -11.47
C LEU A 26 -15.55 14.69 -10.17
N PHE A 27 -15.82 13.38 -10.24
CA PHE A 27 -15.80 12.52 -9.07
C PHE A 27 -14.42 12.51 -8.41
N ILE A 28 -13.35 12.30 -9.19
CA ILE A 28 -11.98 12.32 -8.66
C ILE A 28 -11.64 13.70 -8.08
N LEU A 29 -11.97 14.78 -8.77
CA LEU A 29 -11.80 16.15 -8.25
C LEU A 29 -12.56 16.37 -6.93
N SER A 30 -13.76 15.80 -6.79
CA SER A 30 -14.53 15.88 -5.55
C SER A 30 -13.85 15.17 -4.38
N LEU A 31 -13.09 14.10 -4.63
CA LEU A 31 -12.30 13.41 -3.60
C LEU A 31 -11.14 14.27 -3.15
N PHE A 32 -10.44 14.92 -4.08
CA PHE A 32 -9.36 15.86 -3.78
C PHE A 32 -9.85 17.03 -2.94
N TRP A 33 -10.99 17.61 -3.30
CA TRP A 33 -11.54 18.75 -2.58
C TRP A 33 -12.02 18.39 -1.16
N GLN A 34 -12.44 17.15 -0.94
CA GLN A 34 -12.84 16.66 0.37
C GLN A 34 -11.67 16.10 1.20
N GLU A 35 -10.43 16.17 0.70
CA GLU A 35 -9.24 15.55 1.31
C GLU A 35 -9.40 14.04 1.55
N LYS A 36 -10.30 13.39 0.80
CA LYS A 36 -10.64 11.96 0.93
C LYS A 36 -9.81 11.04 0.04
N VAL A 37 -8.87 11.58 -0.73
CA VAL A 37 -8.03 10.80 -1.65
C VAL A 37 -7.15 9.80 -0.89
N GLN A 38 -6.71 10.18 0.31
CA GLN A 38 -5.87 9.34 1.16
C GLN A 38 -6.53 8.01 1.53
N TYR A 39 -7.86 7.93 1.56
CA TYR A 39 -8.59 6.67 1.79
C TYR A 39 -8.41 5.62 0.67
N TYR A 40 -7.95 6.04 -0.51
CA TYR A 40 -7.85 5.17 -1.68
C TYR A 40 -6.43 5.00 -2.20
N ILE A 41 -5.58 6.03 -2.09
CA ILE A 41 -4.31 6.11 -2.81
C ILE A 41 -3.22 6.66 -1.89
N ALA A 42 -2.00 6.12 -2.02
CA ALA A 42 -0.85 6.60 -1.28
C ALA A 42 -0.44 8.03 -1.72
N PRO A 43 0.04 8.91 -0.82
CA PRO A 43 0.40 10.30 -1.14
C PRO A 43 1.38 10.43 -2.32
N ARG A 44 2.31 9.49 -2.46
CA ARG A 44 3.27 9.47 -3.58
C ARG A 44 2.61 9.32 -4.96
N MET A 45 1.46 8.65 -5.02
CA MET A 45 0.72 8.44 -6.27
C MET A 45 -0.25 9.58 -6.59
N GLU A 46 -0.46 10.49 -5.64
CA GLU A 46 -1.39 11.61 -5.77
C GLU A 46 -1.11 12.46 -7.01
N ILE A 47 0.16 12.79 -7.24
CA ILE A 47 0.58 13.61 -8.38
C ILE A 47 0.22 12.96 -9.73
N TRP A 48 0.36 11.65 -9.85
CA TRP A 48 0.03 10.91 -11.08
C TRP A 48 -1.47 10.88 -11.32
N VAL A 49 -2.26 10.75 -10.25
CA VAL A 49 -3.73 10.78 -10.32
C VAL A 49 -4.23 12.17 -10.71
N GLN A 50 -3.60 13.23 -10.22
CA GLN A 50 -3.92 14.61 -10.61
C GLN A 50 -3.68 14.82 -12.11
N TRP A 51 -2.50 14.43 -12.62
CA TRP A 51 -2.20 14.51 -14.06
C TRP A 51 -3.13 13.63 -14.90
N GLY A 52 -3.43 12.41 -14.44
CA GLY A 52 -4.39 11.52 -15.10
C GLY A 52 -5.79 12.12 -15.17
N THR A 53 -6.24 12.78 -14.10
CA THR A 53 -7.54 13.46 -14.03
C THR A 53 -7.59 14.66 -14.97
N ALA A 54 -6.52 15.45 -15.04
CA ALA A 54 -6.40 16.56 -15.97
C ALA A 54 -6.42 16.09 -17.44
N ALA A 55 -5.68 15.03 -17.76
CA ALA A 55 -5.70 14.43 -19.09
C ALA A 55 -7.09 13.88 -19.45
N LEU A 56 -7.76 13.20 -18.53
CA LEU A 56 -9.12 12.70 -18.70
C LEU A 56 -10.10 13.85 -18.98
N TYR A 57 -9.98 14.97 -18.26
CA TYR A 57 -10.79 16.17 -18.45
C TYR A 57 -10.59 16.78 -19.85
N VAL A 58 -9.34 16.92 -20.31
CA VAL A 58 -9.02 17.45 -21.64
C VAL A 58 -9.59 16.54 -22.74
N LEU A 59 -9.46 15.21 -22.60
CA LEU A 59 -10.06 14.26 -23.52
C LEU A 59 -11.59 14.33 -23.54
N ALA A 60 -12.22 14.54 -22.39
CA ALA A 60 -13.66 14.74 -22.27
C ALA A 60 -14.12 16.01 -23.00
N ALA A 61 -13.38 17.12 -22.84
CA ALA A 61 -13.65 18.39 -23.52
C ALA A 61 -13.46 18.29 -25.04
N PHE A 62 -12.41 17.58 -25.50
CA PHE A 62 -12.18 17.36 -26.92
C PHE A 62 -13.30 16.51 -27.55
N GLN A 63 -13.76 15.46 -26.86
CA GLN A 63 -14.89 14.65 -27.33
C GLN A 63 -16.20 15.44 -27.34
N LEU A 64 -16.42 16.32 -26.36
CA LEU A 64 -17.56 17.23 -26.37
C LEU A 64 -17.50 18.17 -27.57
N TYR A 65 -16.34 18.78 -27.83
CA TYR A 65 -16.14 19.67 -28.98
C TYR A 65 -16.45 18.96 -30.31
N ARG A 66 -15.99 17.72 -30.49
CA ARG A 66 -16.33 16.91 -31.67
C ARG A 66 -17.82 16.59 -31.75
N ALA A 67 -18.46 16.27 -30.62
CA ALA A 67 -19.89 16.02 -30.57
C ALA A 67 -20.68 17.27 -30.99
N LEU A 68 -20.27 18.45 -30.52
CA LEU A 68 -20.89 19.73 -30.87
C LEU A 68 -20.70 20.05 -32.35
N ILE A 69 -19.50 19.90 -32.93
CA ILE A 69 -19.28 20.11 -34.37
C ILE A 69 -20.20 19.19 -35.18
N LEU A 70 -20.21 17.89 -34.91
CA LEU A 70 -21.05 16.92 -35.63
C LEU A 70 -22.56 17.18 -35.45
N PHE A 71 -22.94 17.84 -34.37
CA PHE A 71 -24.32 18.20 -34.08
C PHE A 71 -24.74 19.50 -34.79
N PHE A 72 -23.81 20.46 -34.94
CA PHE A 72 -24.06 21.76 -35.57
C PHE A 72 -23.64 21.84 -37.05
N SER A 73 -22.97 20.82 -37.61
CA SER A 73 -22.68 20.75 -39.04
C SER A 73 -23.97 20.58 -39.85
N PRO A 74 -24.24 21.44 -40.86
CA PRO A 74 -25.35 21.27 -41.79
C PRO A 74 -25.28 19.92 -42.49
N GLU A 75 -26.43 19.29 -42.77
CA GLU A 75 -26.51 18.14 -43.68
C GLU A 75 -26.26 18.62 -45.13
N ASP A 76 -25.01 18.98 -45.43
CA ASP A 76 -24.64 19.28 -46.80
C ASP A 76 -24.44 17.95 -47.54
N GLY A 77 -25.41 17.67 -48.41
CA GLY A 77 -25.24 16.71 -49.49
C GLY A 77 -24.06 17.11 -50.36
N ASP A 78 -23.34 16.09 -50.80
CA ASP A 78 -22.30 16.08 -51.83
C ASP A 78 -20.88 16.51 -51.46
N GLY A 79 -19.98 15.51 -51.56
CA GLY A 79 -18.75 15.68 -52.32
C GLY A 79 -17.53 16.24 -51.61
N HIS A 80 -16.93 15.46 -50.69
CA HIS A 80 -15.48 15.54 -50.50
C HIS A 80 -14.84 14.18 -50.70
N ALA A 81 -14.19 14.05 -51.85
CA ALA A 81 -13.13 13.09 -52.09
C ALA A 81 -12.00 13.40 -51.12
N ASP A 82 -11.75 12.50 -50.17
CA ASP A 82 -10.49 12.51 -49.44
C ASP A 82 -9.94 11.08 -49.35
N CYS A 83 -8.64 11.00 -49.55
CA CYS A 83 -7.92 9.81 -49.94
C CYS A 83 -7.89 8.75 -48.83
N GLY A 84 -8.41 7.55 -49.15
CA GLY A 84 -7.63 6.33 -49.00
C GLY A 84 -7.11 5.92 -47.62
N CYS A 85 -7.92 5.98 -46.55
CA CYS A 85 -7.71 5.14 -45.36
C CYS A 85 -9.01 4.43 -44.97
N ALA A 86 -9.23 3.27 -45.58
CA ALA A 86 -10.35 2.39 -45.27
C ALA A 86 -10.14 1.71 -43.91
N HIS A 87 -10.60 2.33 -42.83
CA HIS A 87 -11.03 1.61 -41.63
C HIS A 87 -12.56 1.67 -41.58
N HIS A 88 -13.21 0.65 -42.16
CA HIS A 88 -14.63 0.40 -41.94
C HIS A 88 -14.88 0.18 -40.43
N PRO A 89 -15.59 1.05 -39.71
CA PRO A 89 -16.09 0.68 -38.40
C PRO A 89 -17.30 -0.22 -38.66
N GLY A 90 -17.20 -1.48 -38.19
CA GLY A 90 -18.32 -2.40 -38.15
C GLY A 90 -19.59 -1.75 -37.59
N GLY A 91 -20.74 -2.16 -38.12
CA GLY A 91 -22.04 -1.52 -37.92
C GLY A 91 -22.35 -1.09 -36.48
N PHE A 92 -22.93 0.10 -36.37
CA PHE A 92 -23.41 0.70 -35.13
C PHE A 92 -24.49 -0.17 -34.47
N ARG A 93 -24.09 -1.01 -33.51
CA ARG A 93 -25.00 -1.76 -32.63
C ARG A 93 -25.21 -0.96 -31.35
N ILE A 94 -26.38 -0.34 -31.21
CA ILE A 94 -26.78 0.44 -30.02
C ILE A 94 -26.61 -0.35 -28.73
N GLY A 95 -26.89 -1.66 -28.74
CA GLY A 95 -26.69 -2.54 -27.59
C GLY A 95 -25.22 -2.66 -27.16
N ARG A 96 -24.27 -2.57 -28.09
CA ARG A 96 -22.83 -2.59 -27.75
C ARG A 96 -22.41 -1.30 -27.04
N GLN A 97 -22.90 -0.16 -27.51
CA GLN A 97 -22.58 1.15 -26.90
C GLN A 97 -23.25 1.33 -25.53
N ALA A 98 -24.49 0.86 -25.36
CA ALA A 98 -25.15 0.81 -24.06
C ALA A 98 -24.41 -0.09 -23.07
N GLY A 99 -23.87 -1.22 -23.53
CA GLY A 99 -23.02 -2.10 -22.72
C GLY A 99 -21.75 -1.40 -22.20
N TRP A 100 -21.03 -0.65 -23.05
CA TRP A 100 -19.86 0.12 -22.61
C TRP A 100 -20.22 1.19 -21.59
N CYS A 101 -21.33 1.92 -21.79
CA CYS A 101 -21.75 2.93 -20.84
C CYS A 101 -22.14 2.32 -19.50
N LEU A 102 -22.81 1.17 -19.49
CA LEU A 102 -23.12 0.42 -18.27
C LEU A 102 -21.85 0.08 -17.48
N VAL A 103 -20.79 -0.39 -18.16
CA VAL A 103 -19.52 -0.79 -17.53
C VAL A 103 -18.82 0.37 -16.82
N PHE A 104 -18.95 1.61 -17.32
CA PHE A 104 -18.29 2.78 -16.69
C PHE A 104 -19.20 3.55 -15.74
N VAL A 105 -20.52 3.56 -15.98
CA VAL A 105 -21.48 4.28 -15.13
C VAL A 105 -21.78 3.50 -13.86
N LEU A 106 -21.83 2.16 -13.92
CA LEU A 106 -22.13 1.35 -12.75
C LEU A 106 -21.08 1.49 -11.63
N PRO A 107 -19.76 1.36 -11.88
CA PRO A 107 -18.76 1.56 -10.84
C PRO A 107 -18.75 2.99 -10.33
N LEU A 108 -18.98 3.99 -11.20
CA LEU A 108 -19.08 5.39 -10.79
C LEU A 108 -20.28 5.63 -9.87
N ALA A 109 -21.44 5.07 -10.21
CA ALA A 109 -22.63 5.16 -9.37
C ALA A 109 -22.40 4.47 -8.02
N ALA A 110 -21.77 3.29 -8.00
CA ALA A 110 -21.38 2.61 -6.77
C ALA A 110 -20.42 3.48 -5.93
N ALA A 111 -19.42 4.11 -6.56
CA ALA A 111 -18.45 4.97 -5.89
C ALA A 111 -19.09 6.22 -5.26
N VAL A 112 -20.16 6.76 -5.85
CA VAL A 112 -20.90 7.91 -5.31
C VAL A 112 -21.90 7.49 -4.23
N LEU A 113 -22.49 6.30 -4.34
CA LEU A 113 -23.50 5.80 -3.39
C LEU A 113 -22.89 5.18 -2.14
N LEU A 114 -21.68 4.62 -2.24
CA LEU A 114 -21.01 3.99 -1.10
C LEU A 114 -20.31 5.06 -0.24
N PRO A 115 -20.43 4.97 1.10
CA PRO A 115 -19.71 5.89 1.98
C PRO A 115 -18.21 5.67 1.83
N VAL A 116 -17.46 6.78 1.82
CA VAL A 116 -16.00 6.71 1.91
C VAL A 116 -15.64 6.28 3.33
N SER A 117 -15.02 5.12 3.46
CA SER A 117 -14.56 4.56 4.74
C SER A 117 -13.16 3.98 4.58
N SER A 118 -12.36 4.05 5.65
CA SER A 118 -11.08 3.35 5.71
C SER A 118 -11.26 1.83 5.71
N LEU A 119 -10.23 1.10 5.29
CA LEU A 119 -10.17 -0.34 5.48
C LEU A 119 -10.15 -0.66 6.99
N GLY A 120 -11.00 -1.60 7.43
CA GLY A 120 -11.14 -1.99 8.83
C GLY A 120 -10.87 -3.48 9.08
N SER A 121 -11.21 -3.93 10.28
CA SER A 121 -11.07 -5.29 10.82
C SER A 121 -11.58 -6.37 9.87
N ALA A 122 -12.73 -6.16 9.22
CA ALA A 122 -13.28 -7.12 8.27
C ALA A 122 -12.40 -7.36 7.03
N MET A 123 -11.64 -6.35 6.59
CA MET A 123 -10.65 -6.50 5.53
C MET A 123 -9.34 -7.07 6.07
N ALA A 124 -9.00 -6.77 7.32
CA ALA A 124 -7.82 -7.32 7.97
C ALA A 124 -7.95 -8.84 8.15
N GLU A 125 -9.13 -9.32 8.53
CA GLU A 125 -9.44 -10.76 8.63
C GLU A 125 -9.23 -11.47 7.29
N LYS A 126 -9.75 -10.89 6.19
CA LYS A 126 -9.66 -11.50 4.85
C LYS A 126 -8.24 -11.49 4.28
N LYS A 127 -7.44 -10.49 4.65
CA LYS A 127 -6.06 -10.35 4.16
C LYS A 127 -5.04 -11.07 5.05
N GLY A 128 -5.39 -11.33 6.32
CA GLY A 128 -4.49 -11.88 7.33
C GLY A 128 -3.53 -10.83 7.85
N VAL A 129 -3.49 -10.62 9.16
CA VAL A 129 -2.60 -9.65 9.81
C VAL A 129 -1.17 -10.19 9.89
N GLN A 130 -0.21 -9.35 9.50
CA GLN A 130 1.21 -9.66 9.61
C GLN A 130 1.75 -9.23 10.98
N TYR A 131 2.23 -10.22 11.74
CA TYR A 131 2.79 -10.04 13.09
C TYR A 131 4.30 -10.25 13.18
N SER A 132 4.93 -10.83 12.14
CA SER A 132 6.38 -11.01 12.06
C SER A 132 6.85 -10.91 10.61
N ILE A 133 8.00 -10.29 10.42
CA ILE A 133 8.74 -10.18 9.16
C ILE A 133 10.01 -11.03 9.21
N ALA A 134 10.57 -11.26 10.40
CA ALA A 134 11.92 -11.81 10.57
C ALA A 134 12.07 -13.28 10.12
N GLN A 135 11.01 -14.08 10.18
CA GLN A 135 11.17 -15.53 10.17
C GLN A 135 11.30 -16.18 8.78
N GLU A 136 10.99 -15.46 7.70
CA GLU A 136 11.27 -15.95 6.34
C GLU A 136 12.77 -16.07 6.03
N ARG A 137 13.65 -15.45 6.84
CA ARG A 137 15.11 -15.48 6.60
C ARG A 137 15.87 -16.58 7.33
N THR A 138 15.29 -17.22 8.34
CA THR A 138 15.97 -18.27 9.12
C THR A 138 15.95 -19.66 8.48
N GLY A 139 15.36 -19.80 7.28
CA GLY A 139 15.37 -21.03 6.47
C GLY A 139 16.40 -21.05 5.32
N GLY A 140 17.35 -20.11 5.27
CA GLY A 140 18.44 -20.11 4.29
C GLY A 140 19.62 -20.98 4.74
N PRO A 141 20.25 -21.77 3.86
CA PRO A 141 21.03 -22.93 4.24
C PRO A 141 22.29 -22.56 5.03
N GLU A 142 22.53 -23.37 6.05
CA GLU A 142 23.77 -23.50 6.79
C GLU A 142 24.97 -23.46 5.83
N ARG A 143 25.95 -22.62 6.16
CA ARG A 143 27.21 -22.55 5.43
C ARG A 143 27.91 -23.89 5.58
N ASP A 144 28.10 -24.59 4.47
CA ASP A 144 29.17 -25.57 4.35
C ASP A 144 29.87 -25.45 2.98
N PRO A 145 31.17 -25.80 2.90
CA PRO A 145 32.07 -25.33 1.85
C PRO A 145 31.94 -26.11 0.52
N MET A 146 32.45 -25.45 -0.54
CA MET A 146 32.68 -25.84 -1.94
C MET A 146 32.68 -27.33 -2.38
N PRO A 147 32.40 -27.61 -3.68
CA PRO A 147 31.59 -28.73 -4.14
C PRO A 147 32.39 -30.01 -4.45
N GLY A 148 31.71 -31.15 -4.35
CA GLY A 148 32.15 -32.42 -4.89
C GLY A 148 31.08 -33.50 -4.88
N THR A 149 30.62 -33.86 -6.10
CA THR A 149 30.10 -35.18 -6.51
C THR A 149 28.60 -35.47 -6.41
N GLU A 150 28.12 -35.97 -7.55
CA GLU A 150 26.76 -36.26 -8.02
C GLU A 150 25.98 -37.34 -7.25
N GLY A 151 24.65 -37.23 -7.30
CA GLY A 151 23.70 -38.29 -6.96
C GLY A 151 22.25 -37.89 -7.22
N ARG A 152 21.45 -38.77 -7.85
CA ARG A 152 20.27 -38.49 -8.69
C ARG A 152 18.98 -39.08 -8.10
N SER A 153 17.83 -38.40 -8.35
CA SER A 153 16.40 -38.88 -8.33
C SER A 153 15.78 -39.29 -6.99
N SER A 154 14.48 -39.20 -6.69
CA SER A 154 13.22 -38.70 -7.28
C SER A 154 12.08 -38.98 -6.27
N GLY A 155 10.99 -38.19 -6.22
CA GLY A 155 9.70 -38.70 -5.70
C GLY A 155 8.76 -37.74 -4.93
N THR A 156 7.98 -36.97 -5.69
CA THR A 156 6.57 -36.50 -5.55
C THR A 156 5.69 -36.74 -4.30
N ARG A 157 5.04 -35.65 -3.82
CA ARG A 157 3.60 -35.33 -3.45
C ARG A 157 3.50 -34.63 -2.08
N ALA A 158 3.16 -33.33 -2.00
CA ALA A 158 1.88 -32.61 -2.17
C ALA A 158 1.08 -32.42 -0.86
N ASP A 159 1.02 -31.17 -0.41
CA ASP A 159 -0.11 -30.39 0.16
C ASP A 159 0.54 -29.17 0.84
N GLY A 160 0.14 -27.91 0.67
CA GLY A 160 -1.17 -27.38 0.37
C GLY A 160 -1.50 -26.34 1.44
N THR A 161 -0.74 -25.23 1.51
CA THR A 161 -1.12 -24.04 2.29
C THR A 161 -0.58 -22.80 1.60
N SER A 162 -1.51 -21.90 1.27
CA SER A 162 -1.29 -20.66 0.54
C SER A 162 -0.46 -19.70 1.38
N ALA A 163 0.84 -19.65 1.12
CA ALA A 163 1.67 -18.53 1.53
C ALA A 163 1.22 -17.30 0.74
N SER A 164 0.71 -16.28 1.43
CA SER A 164 0.50 -14.96 0.85
C SER A 164 1.87 -14.37 0.56
N GLU A 165 2.35 -14.56 -0.67
CA GLU A 165 3.55 -13.93 -1.21
C GLU A 165 3.36 -12.40 -1.19
N LEU A 166 4.00 -11.71 -0.25
CA LEU A 166 4.51 -10.37 -0.57
C LEU A 166 5.75 -10.55 -1.43
N PRO A 167 5.98 -9.68 -2.43
CA PRO A 167 7.26 -9.63 -3.10
C PRO A 167 8.28 -9.15 -2.06
N LEU A 168 9.19 -10.03 -1.65
CA LEU A 168 10.50 -9.61 -1.19
C LEU A 168 11.04 -8.65 -2.25
N VAL A 169 11.01 -7.35 -1.95
CA VAL A 169 11.64 -6.35 -2.80
C VAL A 169 13.13 -6.60 -2.72
N MET A 170 13.60 -7.43 -3.65
CA MET A 170 14.95 -7.38 -4.17
C MET A 170 15.16 -5.93 -4.59
N VAL A 171 15.87 -5.17 -3.76
CA VAL A 171 16.44 -3.89 -4.18
C VAL A 171 17.46 -4.23 -5.25
N ASP A 172 16.98 -4.32 -6.49
CA ASP A 172 17.84 -4.45 -7.65
C ASP A 172 18.53 -3.10 -7.80
N SER A 173 19.72 -3.01 -7.20
CA SER A 173 20.59 -1.86 -7.30
C SER A 173 21.02 -1.74 -8.77
N PRO A 174 20.59 -0.73 -9.54
CA PRO A 174 21.06 -0.61 -10.91
C PRO A 174 22.52 -0.15 -10.88
N GLY A 175 23.40 -1.03 -11.32
CA GLY A 175 24.66 -0.67 -11.97
C GLY A 175 25.70 0.01 -11.09
N ALA A 176 26.65 -0.77 -10.61
CA ALA A 176 28.02 -0.31 -10.53
C ALA A 176 28.44 0.20 -11.93
N LEU A 177 28.65 1.51 -12.09
CA LEU A 177 29.55 2.07 -13.09
C LEU A 177 29.99 3.49 -12.68
N ARG A 178 31.32 3.57 -12.47
CA ARG A 178 32.22 4.74 -12.49
C ARG A 178 32.38 5.57 -11.22
N GLN A 179 33.52 5.30 -10.57
CA GLN A 179 34.39 6.29 -9.93
C GLN A 179 34.50 7.55 -10.80
N GLU A 180 34.12 8.68 -10.24
CA GLU A 180 34.97 9.87 -10.26
C GLU A 180 35.05 10.40 -8.83
N ALA A 181 36.29 10.59 -8.37
CA ALA A 181 36.61 11.09 -7.05
C ALA A 181 36.27 12.58 -6.96
N GLY A 182 35.35 12.93 -6.06
CA GLY A 182 35.21 14.25 -5.47
C GLY A 182 35.31 14.11 -3.96
N GLU A 183 36.17 14.90 -3.33
CA GLU A 183 36.43 14.89 -1.88
C GLU A 183 35.14 14.99 -1.05
N PRO A 184 34.97 14.19 0.03
CA PRO A 184 33.87 14.39 0.96
C PRO A 184 34.14 15.63 1.81
N GLU A 185 33.22 16.60 1.78
CA GLU A 185 33.19 17.72 2.71
C GLU A 185 33.00 17.21 4.15
N ALA A 186 33.75 17.79 5.08
CA ALA A 186 33.94 17.39 6.49
C ALA A 186 32.67 17.29 7.38
N THR A 187 31.47 17.45 6.82
CA THR A 187 30.18 17.27 7.52
C THR A 187 29.68 15.83 7.50
N ASP A 188 30.02 15.02 6.50
CA ASP A 188 29.59 13.61 6.46
C ASP A 188 30.41 12.73 7.39
N GLU A 189 31.72 12.99 7.52
CA GLU A 189 32.59 12.24 8.43
C GLU A 189 32.16 12.37 9.90
N ALA A 190 31.60 13.52 10.31
CA ALA A 190 31.17 13.73 11.70
C ALA A 190 29.87 12.97 12.03
N ALA A 191 28.92 12.91 11.08
CA ALA A 191 27.68 12.15 11.23
C ALA A 191 27.96 10.64 11.17
N GLU A 192 28.81 10.20 10.24
CA GLU A 192 29.24 8.80 10.16
C GLU A 192 30.03 8.37 11.40
N GLN A 193 30.87 9.25 11.99
CA GLN A 193 31.60 8.96 13.23
C GLN A 193 30.74 8.95 14.48
N GLU A 194 29.64 9.72 14.54
CA GLU A 194 28.65 9.61 15.61
C GLU A 194 27.76 8.36 15.45
N GLU A 195 27.45 7.98 14.21
CA GLU A 195 26.71 6.76 13.89
C GLU A 195 27.52 5.49 14.14
N GLU A 196 28.82 5.49 13.87
CA GLU A 196 29.72 4.37 14.16
C GLU A 196 29.97 4.23 15.68
N LYS A 197 29.92 5.33 16.45
CA LYS A 197 30.01 5.31 17.93
C LYS A 197 28.76 4.73 18.61
N LEU A 198 27.62 4.65 17.92
CA LEU A 198 26.41 4.02 18.45
C LEU A 198 26.48 2.49 18.42
N TRP A 199 27.51 1.92 17.77
CA TRP A 199 27.63 0.50 17.50
C TRP A 199 28.29 -0.27 18.65
N ASP A 200 27.49 -0.92 19.48
CA ASP A 200 27.95 -1.78 20.59
C ASP A 200 27.96 -3.28 20.25
N GLY A 201 27.66 -3.65 18.99
CA GLY A 201 27.61 -5.04 18.51
C GLY A 201 26.41 -5.86 19.03
N ARG A 202 25.44 -5.25 19.71
CA ARG A 202 24.27 -5.97 20.25
C ARG A 202 23.22 -6.35 19.20
N PHE A 203 23.27 -5.72 18.02
CA PHE A 203 22.32 -5.92 16.95
C PHE A 203 23.02 -6.59 15.76
N PRO A 204 22.91 -7.91 15.56
CA PRO A 204 23.53 -8.54 14.39
C PRO A 204 22.86 -8.03 13.10
N TYR A 205 23.64 -7.87 12.04
CA TYR A 205 23.12 -7.36 10.77
C TYR A 205 23.83 -7.97 9.56
N ASP A 206 23.14 -7.91 8.44
CA ASP A 206 23.59 -8.18 7.10
C ASP A 206 23.47 -6.89 6.25
N ARG A 207 23.88 -6.95 4.98
CA ARG A 207 23.87 -5.79 4.08
C ARG A 207 22.49 -5.12 3.96
N TYR A 208 21.40 -5.88 4.09
CA TYR A 208 20.02 -5.41 3.97
C TYR A 208 19.40 -5.04 5.32
N THR A 209 19.95 -5.50 6.44
CA THR A 209 19.43 -5.20 7.78
C THR A 209 20.23 -4.13 8.53
N LEU A 210 21.34 -3.66 7.98
CA LEU A 210 22.16 -2.58 8.56
C LEU A 210 21.32 -1.35 8.97
N ILE A 211 20.41 -0.89 8.11
CA ILE A 211 19.55 0.27 8.40
C ILE A 211 18.66 0.05 9.63
N TYR A 212 18.12 -1.16 9.78
CA TYR A 212 17.30 -1.51 10.94
C TYR A 212 18.16 -1.69 12.19
N ALA A 213 19.40 -2.15 12.06
CA ALA A 213 20.35 -2.26 13.17
C ALA A 213 20.74 -0.87 13.70
N LYS A 214 21.00 0.09 12.81
CA LYS A 214 21.22 1.50 13.16
C LYS A 214 19.99 2.09 13.86
N HIS A 215 18.80 1.82 13.34
CA HIS A 215 17.54 2.25 13.97
C HIS A 215 17.38 1.63 15.36
N ALA A 216 17.68 0.34 15.52
CA ALA A 216 17.62 -0.36 16.80
C ALA A 216 18.55 0.25 17.86
N ALA A 217 19.77 0.60 17.46
CA ALA A 217 20.75 1.24 18.33
C ALA A 217 20.30 2.64 18.82
N LYS A 218 19.48 3.34 18.05
CA LYS A 218 18.83 4.60 18.46
C LYS A 218 17.69 4.31 19.45
N LEU A 219 16.75 3.45 19.07
CA LEU A 219 15.56 3.12 19.88
C LEU A 219 15.90 2.51 21.25
N VAL A 220 16.97 1.73 21.36
CA VAL A 220 17.32 1.07 22.64
C VAL A 220 17.74 2.06 23.72
N GLN A 221 18.18 3.27 23.35
CA GLN A 221 18.55 4.32 24.28
C GLN A 221 17.33 5.04 24.86
N GLU A 222 16.20 4.97 24.16
CA GLU A 222 14.95 5.55 24.60
C GLU A 222 14.39 4.76 25.79
N LYS A 223 13.87 5.52 26.76
CA LYS A 223 13.20 4.94 27.93
C LYS A 223 11.86 4.31 27.55
N GLU A 224 11.13 5.00 26.68
CA GLU A 224 9.85 4.60 26.11
C GLU A 224 9.93 4.86 24.61
N ILE A 225 9.56 3.87 23.82
CA ILE A 225 9.64 3.93 22.37
C ILE A 225 8.25 4.29 21.84
N GLU A 226 8.08 5.50 21.33
CA GLU A 226 6.87 5.87 20.58
C GLU A 226 7.02 5.38 19.14
N ILE A 227 6.02 4.67 18.61
CA ILE A 227 5.98 4.27 17.19
C ILE A 227 5.30 5.42 16.42
N PRO A 228 6.06 6.27 15.71
CA PRO A 228 5.46 7.38 14.99
C PRO A 228 4.80 6.90 13.71
N GLU A 229 3.79 7.63 13.25
CA GLU A 229 3.03 7.26 12.04
C GLU A 229 3.91 7.16 10.78
N LYS A 230 4.91 8.05 10.67
CA LYS A 230 5.86 8.11 9.56
C LYS A 230 6.93 7.01 9.55
N LEU A 231 7.18 6.33 10.67
CA LEU A 231 8.12 5.21 10.74
C LEU A 231 7.42 3.97 11.33
N PHE A 232 6.12 3.86 11.13
CA PHE A 232 5.32 2.81 11.76
C PHE A 232 5.79 1.42 11.30
N ILE A 233 5.97 1.26 9.98
CA ILE A 233 6.38 -0.02 9.39
C ILE A 233 7.82 -0.33 9.82
N GLU A 234 8.72 0.64 9.68
CA GLU A 234 10.15 0.51 9.95
C GLU A 234 10.42 0.20 11.41
N THR A 235 9.73 0.88 12.33
CA THR A 235 9.92 0.71 13.77
C THR A 235 9.41 -0.66 14.22
N ILE A 236 8.22 -1.08 13.80
CA ILE A 236 7.71 -2.43 14.12
C ILE A 236 8.63 -3.51 13.51
N THR A 237 9.11 -3.31 12.28
CA THR A 237 10.07 -4.22 11.62
C THR A 237 11.36 -4.33 12.42
N THR A 238 11.92 -3.20 12.89
CA THR A 238 13.11 -3.17 13.75
C THR A 238 12.86 -3.91 15.07
N LEU A 239 11.71 -3.69 15.71
CA LEU A 239 11.36 -4.36 16.96
C LEU A 239 11.20 -5.88 16.78
N ASP A 240 10.65 -6.34 15.65
CA ASP A 240 10.52 -7.77 15.34
C ASP A 240 11.86 -8.42 15.00
N LEU A 241 12.70 -7.77 14.18
CA LEU A 241 14.04 -8.26 13.84
C LEU A 241 14.94 -8.41 15.07
N TYR A 242 14.83 -7.49 16.02
CA TYR A 242 15.65 -7.44 17.24
C TYR A 242 14.84 -7.72 18.51
N LYS A 243 13.85 -8.61 18.39
CA LYS A 243 12.92 -8.97 19.47
C LYS A 243 13.61 -9.31 20.79
N GLU A 244 14.76 -9.98 20.74
CA GLU A 244 15.53 -10.36 21.92
C GLU A 244 16.04 -9.15 22.72
N GLN A 245 16.47 -8.11 22.02
CA GLN A 245 17.06 -6.90 22.61
C GLN A 245 15.99 -5.93 23.12
N PHE A 246 14.77 -6.00 22.59
CA PHE A 246 13.65 -5.11 22.94
C PHE A 246 12.68 -5.71 23.96
N GLN A 247 12.91 -6.94 24.44
CA GLN A 247 12.10 -7.51 25.52
C GLN A 247 12.10 -6.61 26.76
N GLY A 248 10.92 -6.38 27.34
CA GLY A 248 10.76 -5.55 28.53
C GLY A 248 10.77 -4.04 28.27
N LYS A 249 10.95 -3.58 27.02
CA LYS A 249 10.83 -2.15 26.69
C LYS A 249 9.37 -1.71 26.66
N THR A 250 9.12 -0.48 27.10
CA THR A 250 7.81 0.16 26.99
C THR A 250 7.65 0.75 25.60
N VAL A 251 6.55 0.42 24.93
CA VAL A 251 6.23 0.87 23.57
C VAL A 251 4.84 1.46 23.52
N THR A 252 4.71 2.57 22.80
CA THR A 252 3.43 3.23 22.53
C THR A 252 3.11 3.15 21.05
N LEU A 253 1.92 2.62 20.71
CA LEU A 253 1.47 2.42 19.33
C LEU A 253 0.02 2.85 19.16
N ARG A 254 -0.32 3.37 17.97
CA ARG A 254 -1.67 3.78 17.59
C ARG A 254 -2.18 2.95 16.41
N GLY A 255 -3.41 2.48 16.49
CA GLY A 255 -4.04 1.72 15.43
C GLY A 255 -5.48 1.35 15.76
N PHE A 256 -6.14 0.65 14.84
CA PHE A 256 -7.48 0.13 15.08
C PHE A 256 -7.42 -1.29 15.67
N VAL A 257 -8.42 -1.63 16.46
CA VAL A 257 -8.58 -2.94 17.06
C VAL A 257 -9.10 -3.94 16.03
N HIS A 258 -8.40 -5.06 15.91
CA HIS A 258 -8.82 -6.21 15.12
C HIS A 258 -8.76 -7.48 15.96
N ARG A 259 -9.87 -8.22 16.03
CA ARG A 259 -9.89 -9.56 16.64
C ARG A 259 -10.10 -10.61 15.59
N GLY A 260 -9.01 -11.30 15.25
CA GLY A 260 -9.08 -12.46 14.37
C GLY A 260 -9.48 -13.73 15.12
N GLU A 261 -9.87 -14.74 14.34
CA GLU A 261 -10.20 -16.06 14.88
C GLU A 261 -9.00 -16.67 15.64
N GLY A 262 -9.27 -17.39 16.73
CA GLY A 262 -8.24 -18.09 17.50
C GLY A 262 -7.41 -17.24 18.49
N MET A 263 -7.60 -15.92 18.56
CA MET A 263 -6.82 -15.06 19.47
C MET A 263 -7.19 -15.21 20.96
N GLY A 264 -8.36 -15.76 21.27
CA GLY A 264 -8.86 -15.87 22.64
C GLY A 264 -9.49 -14.56 23.15
N ARG A 265 -9.83 -14.51 24.44
CA ARG A 265 -10.67 -13.42 25.01
C ARG A 265 -9.89 -12.20 25.47
N ASN A 266 -8.59 -12.33 25.67
CA ASN A 266 -7.72 -11.30 26.26
C ASN A 266 -6.75 -10.69 25.24
N ARG A 267 -6.86 -11.05 23.95
CA ARG A 267 -5.95 -10.58 22.91
C ARG A 267 -6.72 -9.96 21.75
N PHE A 268 -6.11 -8.95 21.16
CA PHE A 268 -6.49 -8.35 19.88
C PHE A 268 -5.22 -7.84 19.20
N ALA A 269 -5.29 -7.55 17.92
CA ALA A 269 -4.24 -6.86 17.20
C ALA A 269 -4.52 -5.35 17.17
N VAL A 270 -3.47 -4.54 17.35
CA VAL A 270 -3.52 -3.12 17.04
C VAL A 270 -2.86 -2.94 15.69
N VAL A 271 -3.67 -2.56 14.70
CA VAL A 271 -3.30 -2.65 13.29
C VAL A 271 -3.42 -1.29 12.62
N ARG A 272 -2.54 -1.05 11.65
CA ARG A 272 -2.74 -0.06 10.59
C ARG A 272 -2.56 -0.74 9.24
N PHE A 273 -3.29 -0.29 8.22
CA PHE A 273 -3.08 -0.78 6.86
C PHE A 273 -1.89 -0.07 6.22
N ALA A 274 -0.91 -0.85 5.79
CA ALA A 274 0.24 -0.38 5.02
C ALA A 274 -0.11 -0.36 3.53
N LEU A 275 0.11 0.77 2.86
CA LEU A 275 -0.18 0.95 1.43
C LEU A 275 1.11 1.21 0.65
N GLU A 276 1.20 0.64 -0.55
CA GLU A 276 2.30 0.95 -1.48
C GLU A 276 1.87 1.97 -2.54
N CYS A 277 0.75 1.71 -3.22
CA CYS A 277 0.21 2.58 -4.25
C CYS A 277 -1.30 2.85 -4.08
N CYS A 278 -2.10 1.88 -3.63
CA CYS A 278 -3.55 2.03 -3.51
C CYS A 278 -4.19 1.03 -2.53
N ALA A 279 -5.42 1.29 -2.10
CA ALA A 279 -6.15 0.44 -1.14
C ALA A 279 -6.26 -1.06 -1.56
N ALA A 280 -6.10 -1.37 -2.85
CA ALA A 280 -6.08 -2.76 -3.32
C ALA A 280 -4.83 -3.52 -2.84
N ASP A 281 -3.67 -2.88 -2.82
CA ASP A 281 -2.41 -3.46 -2.32
C ASP A 281 -2.28 -3.42 -0.79
N ALA A 282 -3.18 -2.71 -0.11
CA ALA A 282 -3.09 -2.48 1.32
C ALA A 282 -2.98 -3.77 2.12
N PHE A 283 -2.02 -3.90 3.03
CA PHE A 283 -1.90 -5.06 3.91
C PHE A 283 -1.98 -4.65 5.38
N PRO A 284 -2.68 -5.42 6.23
CA PRO A 284 -2.80 -5.11 7.64
C PRO A 284 -1.50 -5.44 8.38
N TYR A 285 -0.91 -4.44 9.02
CA TYR A 285 0.36 -4.53 9.73
C TYR A 285 0.21 -4.05 11.18
N GLY A 286 0.69 -4.82 12.15
CA GLY A 286 0.46 -4.48 13.55
C GLY A 286 1.10 -5.41 14.57
N ILE A 287 0.87 -5.10 15.84
CA ILE A 287 1.37 -5.87 16.97
C ILE A 287 0.20 -6.51 17.72
N MET A 288 0.34 -7.79 18.06
CA MET A 288 -0.62 -8.47 18.94
C MET A 288 -0.53 -7.88 20.34
N THR A 289 -1.66 -7.48 20.91
CA THR A 289 -1.73 -6.89 22.24
C THR A 289 -2.55 -7.77 23.16
N GLU A 290 -2.02 -8.03 24.35
CA GLU A 290 -2.71 -8.75 25.42
C GLU A 290 -3.09 -7.79 26.55
N VAL A 291 -4.37 -7.81 26.90
CA VAL A 291 -4.97 -6.88 27.87
C VAL A 291 -5.98 -7.64 28.74
N PRO A 292 -6.00 -7.39 30.06
CA PRO A 292 -7.09 -7.85 30.91
C PRO A 292 -8.44 -7.26 30.45
N ASP A 293 -9.45 -8.10 30.28
CA ASP A 293 -10.79 -7.67 29.81
C ASP A 293 -10.77 -6.97 28.44
N ALA A 294 -10.00 -7.53 27.51
CA ALA A 294 -9.89 -7.03 26.15
C ALA A 294 -11.25 -6.86 25.45
N ALA A 295 -12.30 -7.55 25.88
CA ALA A 295 -13.67 -7.47 25.35
C ALA A 295 -14.25 -6.04 25.32
N ARG A 296 -13.76 -5.12 26.16
CA ARG A 296 -14.26 -3.72 26.18
C ARG A 296 -13.99 -2.94 24.90
N PHE A 297 -12.99 -3.33 24.10
CA PHE A 297 -12.59 -2.61 22.90
C PHE A 297 -13.28 -3.19 21.67
N ALA A 298 -14.19 -2.45 21.04
CA ALA A 298 -14.85 -2.96 19.83
C ALA A 298 -13.86 -3.07 18.66
N ASP A 299 -14.10 -3.99 17.73
CA ASP A 299 -13.41 -3.98 16.44
C ASP A 299 -13.62 -2.63 15.74
N ASP A 300 -12.66 -2.22 14.92
CA ASP A 300 -12.61 -0.90 14.24
C ASP A 300 -12.48 0.31 15.16
N SER A 301 -12.41 0.12 16.49
CA SER A 301 -12.11 1.21 17.41
C SER A 301 -10.64 1.61 17.35
N TRP A 302 -10.38 2.91 17.23
CA TRP A 302 -9.03 3.45 17.26
C TRP A 302 -8.56 3.64 18.69
N ILE A 303 -7.38 3.10 18.98
CA ILE A 303 -6.77 3.16 20.30
C ILE A 303 -5.30 3.55 20.21
N GLU A 304 -4.84 4.20 21.28
CA GLU A 304 -3.44 4.33 21.62
C GLU A 304 -3.16 3.34 22.74
N VAL A 305 -2.15 2.48 22.55
CA VAL A 305 -1.75 1.45 23.51
C VAL A 305 -0.31 1.68 23.90
N THR A 306 -0.08 1.85 25.20
CA THR A 306 1.22 1.82 25.85
C THR A 306 1.33 0.52 26.64
N GLY A 307 2.35 -0.28 26.33
CA GLY A 307 2.56 -1.56 27.01
C GLY A 307 4.02 -1.98 27.01
N THR A 308 4.28 -3.15 27.57
CA THR A 308 5.62 -3.75 27.62
C THR A 308 5.76 -4.80 26.53
N LEU A 309 6.83 -4.74 25.76
CA LEU A 309 7.11 -5.76 24.74
C LEU A 309 7.50 -7.09 25.39
N SER A 310 6.83 -8.14 24.96
CA SER A 310 7.14 -9.53 25.28
C SER A 310 7.05 -10.38 24.03
N LYS A 311 7.46 -11.64 24.15
CA LYS A 311 7.44 -12.59 23.04
C LYS A 311 6.24 -13.52 23.17
N LEU A 312 5.68 -13.91 22.03
CA LEU A 312 4.59 -14.87 21.96
C LEU A 312 4.93 -15.95 20.94
N LYS A 313 4.98 -17.20 21.40
CA LYS A 313 4.93 -18.35 20.50
C LYS A 313 3.51 -18.54 20.00
N LEU A 314 3.32 -18.37 18.69
CA LEU A 314 2.07 -18.75 18.01
C LEU A 314 2.07 -20.27 17.79
N ASP A 315 3.19 -20.79 17.28
CA ASP A 315 3.40 -22.20 16.93
C ASP A 315 4.79 -22.68 17.39
N GLU A 316 5.16 -23.95 17.14
CA GLU A 316 6.45 -24.52 17.58
C GLU A 316 7.65 -23.73 17.03
N ASP A 317 7.56 -23.32 15.76
CA ASP A 317 8.61 -22.57 15.08
C ASP A 317 8.37 -21.06 15.12
N THR A 318 7.14 -20.58 15.27
CA THR A 318 6.80 -19.16 15.08
C THR A 318 6.70 -18.37 16.37
N GLU A 319 7.66 -17.46 16.57
CA GLU A 319 7.68 -16.52 17.70
C GLU A 319 7.60 -15.07 17.21
N VAL A 320 6.54 -14.37 17.62
CA VAL A 320 6.25 -12.99 17.25
C VAL A 320 6.35 -12.06 18.46
N MET A 321 6.45 -10.77 18.21
CA MET A 321 6.35 -9.74 19.25
C MET A 321 4.90 -9.53 19.67
N LYS A 322 4.70 -9.38 20.97
CA LYS A 322 3.42 -9.06 21.60
C LYS A 322 3.60 -7.88 22.54
N LEU A 323 2.57 -7.06 22.68
CA LEU A 323 2.50 -5.98 23.63
C LEU A 323 1.62 -6.38 24.82
N GLU A 324 2.16 -6.34 26.03
CA GLU A 324 1.40 -6.54 27.26
C GLU A 324 1.01 -5.18 27.83
N ALA A 325 -0.28 -4.89 27.85
CA ALA A 325 -0.79 -3.60 28.29
C ALA A 325 -1.87 -3.77 29.37
N ASP A 326 -1.84 -2.88 30.36
CA ASP A 326 -2.92 -2.74 31.31
C ASP A 326 -4.03 -1.85 30.76
N ASN A 327 -5.23 -1.95 31.32
CA ASN A 327 -6.37 -1.10 30.96
C ASN A 327 -6.11 0.41 31.09
N ALA A 328 -5.16 0.81 31.95
CA ALA A 328 -4.74 2.20 32.13
C ALA A 328 -3.78 2.69 31.02
N GLY A 329 -3.07 1.77 30.36
CA GLY A 329 -2.19 2.07 29.24
C GLY A 329 -2.93 2.17 27.90
N ILE A 330 -4.26 2.12 27.89
CA ILE A 330 -5.05 2.14 26.65
C ILE A 330 -6.05 3.27 26.67
N ARG A 331 -5.99 4.10 25.62
CA ARG A 331 -6.86 5.25 25.42
C ARG A 331 -7.58 5.13 24.09
N LEU A 332 -8.90 5.33 24.09
CA LEU A 332 -9.65 5.51 22.84
C LEU A 332 -9.28 6.85 22.22
N ILE A 333 -9.00 6.83 20.93
CA ILE A 333 -8.65 8.01 20.14
C ILE A 333 -9.58 8.09 18.93
N GLU A 334 -9.69 9.28 18.34
CA GLU A 334 -10.30 9.40 17.02
C GLU A 334 -9.35 8.85 15.96
N ALA A 335 -9.91 8.37 14.84
CA ALA A 335 -9.11 7.93 13.70
C ALA A 335 -8.20 9.09 13.24
N PRO A 336 -6.89 8.84 13.00
CA PRO A 336 -6.02 9.83 12.39
C PRO A 336 -6.57 10.30 11.04
N GLN A 337 -6.19 11.51 10.62
CA GLN A 337 -6.60 12.04 9.31
C GLN A 337 -6.20 11.10 8.17
N ASP A 338 -4.98 10.59 8.24
CA ASP A 338 -4.51 9.51 7.38
C ASP A 338 -4.59 8.19 8.15
N PRO A 339 -5.52 7.27 7.84
CA PRO A 339 -5.66 6.01 8.57
C PRO A 339 -4.57 5.00 8.19
N TYR A 340 -3.80 5.26 7.13
CA TYR A 340 -2.84 4.32 6.56
C TYR A 340 -1.42 4.65 6.97
N VAL A 341 -0.52 3.70 6.72
CA VAL A 341 0.92 3.86 6.93
C VAL A 341 1.65 3.50 5.64
N TYR A 342 2.84 4.07 5.45
CA TYR A 342 3.60 3.95 4.23
C TYR A 342 5.05 3.70 4.56
N MET A 343 5.75 3.03 3.65
CA MET A 343 7.19 2.93 3.71
C MET A 343 7.79 4.33 3.56
N ASN A 344 8.69 4.69 4.48
CA ASN A 344 9.32 5.99 4.50
C ASN A 344 10.59 6.00 3.66
N PRO A 345 10.62 6.68 2.50
CA PRO A 345 11.80 6.69 1.64
C PRO A 345 13.05 7.24 2.33
N ASP A 346 12.89 8.18 3.26
CA ASP A 346 14.02 8.82 3.94
C ASP A 346 14.74 7.82 4.86
N PHE A 347 14.03 6.82 5.39
CA PHE A 347 14.63 5.74 6.17
C PHE A 347 15.56 4.84 5.34
N TYR A 348 15.25 4.63 4.05
CA TYR A 348 16.00 3.71 3.18
C TYR A 348 17.05 4.40 2.32
N PHE A 349 16.85 5.68 1.99
CA PHE A 349 17.65 6.38 0.98
C PHE A 349 18.44 7.56 1.52
N ASP A 350 18.55 7.69 2.85
CA ASP A 350 19.43 8.63 3.58
C ASP A 350 19.54 10.01 2.88
N LYS A 351 18.38 10.57 2.54
CA LYS A 351 18.31 11.89 1.92
C LYS A 351 18.40 12.93 3.03
N LYS A 352 19.62 13.40 3.29
CA LYS A 352 19.84 14.68 3.98
C LYS A 352 19.34 15.84 3.12
#